data_AF-A0ABD5PFS0-F1
#
_entry.id   AF-A0ABD5PFS0-F1
#
_cell.length_a   1.000
_cell.length_b   1.000
_cell.length_c   1.000
_cell.angle_alpha   90.00
_cell.angle_beta   90.00
_cell.angle_gamma   90.00
#
_symmetry.space_group_name_H-M   'P 1'
#
loop_
_entity.id
_entity.type
_entity.pdbx_description
1 polymer ?
#
loop_
_entity_poly.entity_id
_entity_poly.type
_entity_poly.pdbx_seq_one_letter_code
_entity_poly.pdbx_strand_id
1 'polypeptide(L)'
;MEVDASNPDFSRIGIPGGLGKELDEYEWTDGTPKGASPRAGFFGNTFLNDVNFGEGNTVNRLYLKGVTLEAEDRAFRVDTIGYERPAQLAPIRDKISLDVPRMRDVLIRNPMVDILDAVDVDVDAAIEGQQQMGLAAFGGA
;
A
#
# COMPACT_ATOMS: atom_id res chain seq x y z
N MET A 1 9.24 11.70 -4.72
CA MET A 1 7.85 11.21 -4.65
C MET A 1 7.41 11.34 -3.21
N GLU A 2 6.41 12.15 -2.92
CA GLU A 2 5.91 12.36 -1.56
C GLU A 2 4.54 11.66 -1.44
N VAL A 3 4.34 10.89 -0.36
CA VAL A 3 3.04 10.30 -0.04
C VAL A 3 2.31 11.30 0.85
N ASP A 4 1.55 12.20 0.23
CA ASP A 4 0.68 13.13 0.95
C ASP A 4 -0.62 12.43 1.35
N ALA A 5 -0.84 12.29 2.66
CA ALA A 5 -2.08 11.70 3.18
C ALA A 5 -3.30 12.60 2.97
N SER A 6 -3.11 13.92 2.86
CA SER A 6 -4.19 14.90 2.73
C SER A 6 -4.69 15.04 1.29
N ASN A 7 -3.81 14.83 0.30
CA ASN A 7 -4.18 14.81 -1.12
C ASN A 7 -3.36 13.77 -1.91
N PRO A 8 -3.60 12.47 -1.70
CA PRO A 8 -2.84 11.41 -2.35
C PRO A 8 -3.10 11.33 -3.86
N ASP A 9 -2.02 11.27 -4.64
CA ASP A 9 -2.08 10.96 -6.07
C ASP A 9 -2.08 9.44 -6.29
N PHE A 10 -3.28 8.85 -6.28
CA PHE A 10 -3.49 7.42 -6.51
C PHE A 10 -3.03 6.93 -7.89
N SER A 11 -2.73 7.80 -8.86
CA SER A 11 -2.12 7.36 -10.12
C SER A 11 -0.64 6.98 -9.96
N ARG A 12 0.00 7.42 -8.88
CA ARG A 12 1.44 7.26 -8.66
C ARG A 12 1.80 6.38 -7.47
N ILE A 13 0.94 6.34 -6.44
CA ILE A 13 1.26 5.67 -5.17
C ILE A 13 0.78 4.22 -5.08
N GLY A 14 0.09 3.70 -6.09
CA GLY A 14 -0.34 2.31 -6.11
C GLY A 14 0.86 1.37 -6.16
N ILE A 15 0.92 0.40 -5.24
CA ILE A 15 2.00 -0.58 -5.20
C ILE A 15 1.58 -1.80 -6.04
N PRO A 16 2.19 -2.04 -7.20
CA PRO A 16 1.77 -3.13 -8.07
C PRO A 16 2.13 -4.50 -7.47
N GLY A 17 1.34 -5.52 -7.78
CA GLY A 17 1.85 -6.89 -7.84
C GLY A 17 0.84 -7.89 -8.33
N GLY A 18 1.37 -8.93 -8.96
CA GLY A 18 0.59 -9.95 -9.63
C GLY A 18 -0.15 -10.87 -8.67
N LEU A 19 -1.29 -11.38 -9.15
CA LEU A 19 -1.98 -12.53 -8.62
C LEU A 19 -1.61 -13.73 -9.50
N GLY A 20 -0.94 -14.71 -8.92
CA GLY A 20 -0.44 -15.91 -9.62
C GLY A 20 -1.37 -17.11 -9.56
N LYS A 21 -2.56 -16.94 -8.97
CA LYS A 21 -3.63 -17.94 -8.84
C LYS A 21 -4.94 -17.22 -8.51
N GLU A 22 -6.06 -17.93 -8.51
CA GLU A 22 -7.35 -17.35 -8.12
C GLU A 22 -7.39 -17.01 -6.62
N LEU A 23 -8.25 -16.05 -6.24
CA LEU A 23 -8.27 -15.51 -4.87
C LEU A 23 -8.62 -16.57 -3.81
N ASP A 24 -9.50 -17.51 -4.15
CA ASP A 24 -9.91 -18.63 -3.30
C ASP A 24 -8.82 -19.70 -3.14
N GLU A 25 -7.83 -19.74 -4.04
CA GLU A 25 -6.70 -20.67 -3.99
C GLU A 25 -5.52 -20.19 -3.11
N TYR A 26 -5.56 -18.95 -2.61
CA TYR A 26 -4.57 -18.45 -1.64
C TYR A 26 -4.79 -19.03 -0.23
N GLU A 27 -3.82 -18.84 0.67
CA GLU A 27 -4.07 -19.12 2.08
C GLU A 27 -4.97 -18.05 2.68
N TRP A 28 -5.96 -18.46 3.48
CA TRP A 28 -6.89 -17.56 4.15
C TRP A 28 -6.65 -17.49 5.66
N THR A 29 -6.91 -16.32 6.24
CA THR A 29 -7.00 -16.09 7.69
C THR A 29 -8.11 -15.08 7.95
N ASP A 30 -8.88 -15.29 9.01
CA ASP A 30 -9.93 -14.37 9.45
C ASP A 30 -10.96 -14.02 8.33
N GLY A 31 -11.14 -14.97 7.40
CA GLY A 31 -12.04 -14.84 6.26
C GLY A 31 -11.59 -13.87 5.17
N THR A 32 -10.28 -13.60 5.04
CA THR A 32 -9.64 -12.93 3.89
C THR A 32 -8.34 -13.65 3.50
N PRO A 33 -7.79 -13.45 2.28
CA PRO A 33 -6.46 -13.96 1.95
C PRO A 33 -5.35 -13.40 2.85
N LYS A 34 -4.34 -14.21 3.19
CA LYS A 34 -3.20 -13.80 4.03
C LYS A 34 -2.24 -12.85 3.34
N GLY A 35 -1.98 -13.08 2.04
CA GLY A 35 -1.03 -12.28 1.26
C GLY A 35 -1.56 -10.88 0.97
N ALA A 36 -0.68 -9.87 0.97
CA ALA A 36 -1.09 -8.48 0.74
C ALA A 36 -1.76 -8.26 -0.62
N SER A 37 -1.24 -8.85 -1.71
CA SER A 37 -1.82 -8.76 -3.05
C SER A 37 -3.20 -9.43 -3.16
N PRO A 38 -3.37 -10.72 -2.82
CA PRO A 38 -4.68 -11.34 -2.88
C PRO A 38 -5.66 -10.71 -1.88
N ARG A 39 -5.21 -10.22 -0.71
CA ARG A 39 -6.08 -9.49 0.22
C ARG A 39 -6.56 -8.17 -0.35
N ALA A 40 -5.68 -7.40 -0.99
CA ALA A 40 -6.03 -6.17 -1.68
C ALA A 40 -6.99 -6.44 -2.84
N GLY A 41 -6.74 -7.49 -3.63
CA GLY A 41 -7.62 -7.93 -4.71
C GLY A 41 -9.01 -8.33 -4.19
N PHE A 42 -9.07 -9.13 -3.13
CA PHE A 42 -10.31 -9.49 -2.43
C PHE A 42 -11.10 -8.24 -2.02
N PHE A 43 -10.48 -7.32 -1.27
CA PHE A 43 -11.17 -6.10 -0.85
C PHE A 43 -11.52 -5.16 -2.02
N GLY A 44 -10.74 -5.17 -3.10
CA GLY A 44 -11.09 -4.51 -4.35
C GLY A 44 -12.41 -5.04 -4.90
N ASN A 45 -12.50 -6.35 -5.12
CA ASN A 45 -13.70 -7.03 -5.63
C ASN A 45 -14.92 -6.84 -4.71
N THR A 46 -14.71 -6.73 -3.40
CA THR A 46 -15.80 -6.55 -2.42
C THR A 46 -16.33 -5.12 -2.38
N PHE A 47 -15.47 -4.09 -2.46
CA PHE A 47 -15.85 -2.72 -2.10
C PHE A 47 -15.76 -1.70 -3.24
N LEU A 48 -15.12 -2.04 -4.34
CA LEU A 48 -14.98 -1.15 -5.49
C LEU A 48 -15.88 -1.60 -6.64
N ASN A 49 -16.27 -0.64 -7.45
CA ASN A 49 -17.03 -0.92 -8.67
C ASN A 49 -16.06 -1.19 -9.84
N ASP A 50 -16.53 -1.98 -10.80
CA ASP A 50 -15.81 -2.25 -12.06
C ASP A 50 -14.39 -2.79 -11.86
N VAL A 51 -14.21 -3.66 -10.87
CA VAL A 51 -12.99 -4.47 -10.66
C VAL A 51 -13.36 -5.94 -10.52
N ASN A 52 -12.50 -6.82 -11.02
CA ASN A 52 -12.64 -8.26 -10.88
C ASN A 52 -11.25 -8.92 -10.90
N PHE A 53 -10.54 -8.82 -9.79
CA PHE A 53 -9.22 -9.38 -9.59
C PHE A 53 -9.27 -10.91 -9.43
N GLY A 54 -8.45 -11.60 -10.22
CA GLY A 54 -8.21 -13.04 -10.20
C GLY A 54 -6.83 -13.37 -10.75
N GLU A 55 -6.63 -14.62 -11.17
CA GLU A 55 -5.35 -15.07 -11.70
C GLU A 55 -4.88 -14.21 -12.89
N GLY A 56 -3.57 -13.91 -12.94
CA GLY A 56 -2.94 -13.15 -14.02
C GLY A 56 -3.16 -11.64 -13.94
N ASN A 57 -4.01 -11.14 -13.05
CA ASN A 57 -4.18 -9.71 -12.86
C ASN A 57 -3.04 -9.11 -12.04
N THR A 58 -2.75 -7.83 -12.29
CA THR A 58 -1.87 -7.02 -11.42
C THR A 58 -2.73 -6.02 -10.66
N VAL A 59 -2.68 -6.10 -9.34
CA VAL A 59 -3.41 -5.18 -8.46
C VAL A 59 -2.51 -4.03 -8.03
N ASN A 60 -2.99 -2.77 -8.12
CA ASN A 60 -2.36 -1.65 -7.44
C ASN A 60 -2.88 -1.58 -6.01
N ARG A 61 -2.00 -1.80 -5.05
CA ARG A 61 -2.33 -1.87 -3.62
C ARG A 61 -2.13 -0.51 -2.95
N LEU A 62 -3.05 -0.15 -2.05
CA LEU A 62 -2.81 0.86 -1.01
C LEU A 62 -2.80 0.16 0.36
N TYR A 63 -1.92 0.59 1.26
CA TYR A 63 -1.99 0.25 2.68
C TYR A 63 -2.76 1.34 3.43
N LEU A 64 -3.69 0.92 4.28
CA LEU A 64 -4.60 1.77 5.04
C LEU A 64 -4.32 1.60 6.54
N LYS A 65 -4.61 2.62 7.35
CA LYS A 65 -4.54 2.54 8.83
C LYS A 65 -5.60 1.62 9.46
N GLY A 66 -6.23 0.77 8.65
CA GLY A 66 -7.39 -0.04 9.01
C GLY A 66 -8.67 0.79 8.98
N VAL A 67 -9.52 0.54 7.99
CA VAL A 67 -10.86 1.15 7.87
C VAL A 67 -11.91 0.05 8.00
N THR A 68 -13.00 0.32 8.71
CA THR A 68 -14.11 -0.64 8.80
C THR A 68 -15.06 -0.40 7.64
N LEU A 69 -15.23 -1.40 6.77
CA LEU A 69 -16.20 -1.39 5.68
C LEU A 69 -17.14 -2.59 5.81
N GLU A 70 -18.37 -2.44 5.34
CA GLU A 70 -19.42 -3.45 5.47
C GLU A 70 -19.85 -3.94 4.09
N ALA A 71 -19.95 -5.26 3.93
CA ALA A 71 -20.46 -5.93 2.74
C ALA A 71 -21.20 -7.20 3.18
N GLU A 72 -22.35 -7.49 2.56
CA GLU A 72 -23.16 -8.70 2.83
C GLU A 72 -23.38 -8.96 4.34
N ASP A 73 -23.80 -7.91 5.08
CA ASP A 73 -24.04 -7.94 6.52
C ASP A 73 -22.81 -8.33 7.39
N ARG A 74 -21.61 -8.24 6.83
CA ARG A 74 -20.34 -8.49 7.52
C ARG A 74 -19.45 -7.24 7.50
N ALA A 75 -18.92 -6.90 8.67
CA ALA A 75 -17.90 -5.86 8.81
C ALA A 75 -16.50 -6.44 8.58
N PHE A 76 -15.69 -5.75 7.80
CA PHE A 76 -14.30 -6.07 7.51
C PHE A 76 -13.39 -4.96 7.99
N ARG A 77 -12.29 -5.34 8.67
CA ARG A 77 -11.17 -4.43 8.92
C ARG A 77 -10.27 -4.45 7.69
N VAL A 78 -10.37 -3.40 6.87
CA VAL A 78 -9.66 -3.26 5.60
C VAL A 78 -8.36 -2.50 5.84
N ASP A 79 -7.25 -3.22 5.84
CA ASP A 79 -5.89 -2.69 6.00
C ASP A 79 -5.16 -2.50 4.66
N THR A 80 -5.73 -3.02 3.58
CA THR A 80 -5.27 -2.81 2.21
C THR A 80 -6.43 -2.83 1.23
N ILE A 81 -6.33 -2.11 0.12
CA ILE A 81 -7.33 -2.12 -0.95
C ILE A 81 -6.63 -2.13 -2.31
N GLY A 82 -7.15 -2.94 -3.22
CA GLY A 82 -6.68 -3.10 -4.58
C GLY A 82 -7.53 -2.33 -5.59
N TYR A 83 -6.90 -1.67 -6.56
CA TYR A 83 -7.56 -0.98 -7.67
C TYR A 83 -6.72 -1.10 -8.95
N GLU A 84 -7.32 -0.81 -10.10
CA GLU A 84 -6.60 -0.71 -11.38
C GLU A 84 -6.45 0.75 -11.80
N ARG A 85 -7.55 1.51 -11.67
CA ARG A 85 -7.65 2.93 -12.02
C ARG A 85 -8.09 3.73 -10.80
N PRO A 86 -7.48 4.90 -10.52
CA PRO A 86 -7.84 5.75 -9.38
C PRO A 86 -9.35 6.04 -9.22
N ALA A 87 -10.07 6.16 -10.35
CA ALA A 87 -11.51 6.42 -10.34
C ALA A 87 -12.34 5.32 -9.63
N GLN A 88 -11.85 4.08 -9.61
CA GLN A 88 -12.53 2.96 -8.93
C GLN A 88 -12.57 3.14 -7.41
N LEU A 89 -11.70 3.98 -6.83
CA LEU A 89 -11.68 4.27 -5.39
C LEU A 89 -12.81 5.22 -4.95
N ALA A 90 -13.56 5.81 -5.88
CA ALA A 90 -14.63 6.76 -5.59
C ALA A 90 -15.62 6.29 -4.49
N PRO A 91 -16.07 5.02 -4.44
CA PRO A 91 -17.04 4.55 -3.44
C PRO A 91 -16.56 4.63 -1.98
N ILE A 92 -15.24 4.67 -1.76
CA ILE A 92 -14.64 4.68 -0.42
C ILE A 92 -13.69 5.85 -0.21
N ARG A 93 -13.64 6.81 -1.15
CA ARG A 93 -12.57 7.81 -1.21
C ARG A 93 -12.47 8.66 0.04
N ASP A 94 -13.61 9.03 0.62
CA ASP A 94 -13.73 9.77 1.88
C ASP A 94 -13.31 8.95 3.11
N LYS A 95 -13.34 7.61 3.00
CA LYS A 95 -12.96 6.69 4.07
C LYS A 95 -11.48 6.29 4.01
N ILE A 96 -10.80 6.51 2.88
CA ILE A 96 -9.39 6.14 2.71
C ILE A 96 -8.52 6.94 3.69
N SER A 97 -7.90 6.22 4.63
CA SER A 97 -6.84 6.74 5.49
C SER A 97 -5.57 5.94 5.26
N LEU A 98 -4.61 6.52 4.53
CA LEU A 98 -3.37 5.83 4.16
C LEU A 98 -2.49 5.55 5.38
N ASP A 99 -1.91 4.35 5.42
CA ASP A 99 -0.77 4.05 6.28
C ASP A 99 0.50 4.62 5.63
N VAL A 100 0.71 5.93 5.78
CA VAL A 100 1.83 6.65 5.16
C VAL A 100 3.19 6.04 5.53
N PRO A 101 3.50 5.71 6.80
CA PRO A 101 4.73 4.99 7.13
C PRO A 101 4.92 3.72 6.30
N ARG A 102 3.90 2.84 6.26
CA ARG A 102 3.98 1.59 5.51
C ARG A 102 4.12 1.82 4.00
N MET A 103 3.38 2.78 3.46
CA MET A 103 3.45 3.16 2.04
C MET A 103 4.85 3.68 1.67
N ARG A 104 5.45 4.54 2.51
CA ARG A 104 6.80 5.07 2.30
C ARG A 104 7.86 3.98 2.34
N ASP A 105 7.73 3.03 3.27
CA ASP A 105 8.68 1.91 3.35
C ASP A 105 8.68 1.09 2.06
N VAL A 106 7.49 0.73 1.57
CA VAL A 106 7.37 -0.15 0.39
C VAL A 106 7.69 0.59 -0.92
N LEU A 107 7.30 1.86 -1.07
CA LEU A 107 7.49 2.62 -2.30
C LEU A 107 8.89 3.23 -2.44
N ILE A 108 9.55 3.53 -1.32
CA ILE A 108 10.78 4.34 -1.33
C ILE A 108 11.89 3.64 -0.56
N ARG A 109 11.68 3.30 0.73
CA ARG A 109 12.77 2.79 1.59
C ARG A 109 13.31 1.45 1.10
N ASN A 110 12.45 0.45 0.92
CA ASN A 110 12.88 -0.90 0.54
C ASN A 110 13.60 -0.90 -0.82
N PRO A 111 13.09 -0.26 -1.90
CA PRO A 111 13.84 -0.16 -3.14
C PRO A 111 15.19 0.57 -3.00
N MET A 112 15.30 1.58 -2.15
CA MET A 112 16.57 2.27 -1.91
C MET A 112 17.57 1.39 -1.15
N VAL A 113 17.11 0.65 -0.14
CA VAL A 113 17.95 -0.32 0.59
C VAL A 113 18.50 -1.35 -0.40
N ASP A 114 17.64 -1.95 -1.23
CA ASP A 114 18.05 -2.94 -2.23
C ASP A 114 19.10 -2.38 -3.21
N ILE A 115 18.97 -1.12 -3.63
CA ILE A 115 19.93 -0.46 -4.55
C ILE A 115 21.25 -0.14 -3.84
N LEU A 116 21.20 0.38 -2.61
CA LEU A 116 22.38 0.81 -1.88
C LEU A 116 23.22 -0.36 -1.37
N ASP A 117 22.56 -1.45 -0.94
CA ASP A 117 23.22 -2.72 -0.62
C ASP A 117 23.95 -3.27 -1.86
N ALA A 118 23.37 -3.12 -3.05
CA ALA A 118 23.99 -3.58 -4.29
C ALA A 118 25.25 -2.78 -4.70
N VAL A 119 25.48 -1.60 -4.12
CA VAL A 119 26.66 -0.75 -4.38
C VAL A 119 27.64 -0.67 -3.19
N ASP A 120 27.50 -1.55 -2.20
CA ASP A 120 28.36 -1.64 -1.00
C ASP A 120 28.43 -0.33 -0.19
N VAL A 121 27.32 0.43 -0.19
CA VAL A 121 27.16 1.63 0.64
C VAL A 121 26.47 1.24 1.94
N ASP A 122 27.05 1.61 3.07
CA ASP A 122 26.42 1.43 4.39
C ASP A 122 25.15 2.30 4.49
N VAL A 123 24.00 1.65 4.29
CA VAL A 123 22.68 2.29 4.23
C VAL A 123 22.27 2.85 5.58
N ASP A 124 22.67 2.20 6.67
CA ASP A 124 22.35 2.66 8.02
C ASP A 124 23.12 3.95 8.31
N ALA A 125 24.40 4.03 7.95
CA ALA A 125 25.17 5.27 8.04
C ALA A 125 24.60 6.41 7.16
N ALA A 126 24.10 6.08 5.96
CA ALA A 126 23.50 7.06 5.05
C ALA A 126 22.15 7.60 5.56
N ILE A 127 21.29 6.73 6.09
CA ILE A 127 20.00 7.10 6.67
C ILE A 127 20.19 7.93 7.95
N GLU A 128 21.13 7.53 8.82
CA GLU A 128 21.46 8.25 10.06
C GLU A 128 22.06 9.64 9.79
N GLY A 129 23.01 9.75 8.84
CA GLY A 129 23.59 11.02 8.42
C GLY A 129 22.56 12.01 7.87
N GLN A 130 21.53 11.51 7.17
CA GLN A 130 20.45 12.35 6.66
C GLN A 130 19.50 12.85 7.76
N GLN A 131 19.21 12.04 8.79
CA GLN A 131 18.44 12.50 9.96
C GLN A 131 19.19 13.55 10.79
N GLN A 132 20.52 13.40 10.92
CA GLN A 132 21.35 14.33 11.68
C GLN A 132 21.49 15.71 10.99
N MET A 133 21.55 15.76 9.66
CA MET A 133 21.51 17.03 8.92
C MET A 133 20.12 17.71 8.95
N GLY A 134 19.04 16.93 9.04
CA GLY A 134 17.68 17.46 9.23
C GLY A 134 17.50 18.20 10.56
N LEU A 135 18.15 17.74 11.64
CA LEU A 135 18.09 18.38 12.97
C LEU A 135 19.02 19.62 13.08
N ALA A 136 20.07 19.70 12.26
CA ALA A 136 20.93 20.89 12.20
C ALA A 136 20.21 22.10 11.55
N ALA A 137 19.26 21.86 10.64
CA ALA A 137 18.49 22.91 9.97
C ALA A 137 17.39 23.54 10.85
N PHE A 138 17.01 22.90 11.98
CA PHE A 138 16.04 23.43 12.95
C PHE A 138 16.67 23.88 14.29
N GLY A 139 17.98 23.75 14.45
CA GLY A 139 18.73 24.10 15.67
C GLY A 139 19.73 25.25 15.53
N GLY A 140 19.86 25.85 14.35
CA GLY A 140 20.69 27.04 14.12
C GLY A 140 19.86 28.31 14.27
N ALA A 141 20.05 29.00 15.39
CA ALA A 141 19.57 30.37 15.62
C ALA A 141 20.25 31.39 14.69
#